data_AF-A0A6B0T0W7-F1
#
_entry.id   AF-A0A6B0T0W7-F1
#
_cell.length_a   1.000
_cell.length_b   1.000
_cell.length_c   1.000
_cell.angle_alpha   90.00
_cell.angle_beta   90.00
_cell.angle_gamma   90.00
#
_symmetry.space_group_name_H-M   'P 1'
#
loop_
_entity.id
_entity.type
_entity.pdbx_description
1 polymer ?
#
loop_
_entity_poly.entity_id
_entity_poly.type
_entity_poly.pdbx_seq_one_letter_code
_entity_poly.pdbx_strand_id
1 'polypeptide(L)'
;MPSLLERLLGADTPDEQVDLESRQETADEALRDAVDRAGYPVEDCGITAVAVVNEGPDGEPVVVPVARFSLGEHVEEPDRDLVWDLVGEAADAIRDPFEDVFVRHYDVQFTFDGDELFEAEECRRVLLTTDLVDRFATDAGFSVADLRAAVEAADDIDDEVAPVAWGEPVDYSRSDDAAVVVGGTAAAAAASASAASCAGAGA
;
A
#
# COMPACT_ATOMS: atom_id res chain seq x y z
N MET A 1 20.16 21.89 10.00
CA MET A 1 19.94 20.55 9.46
C MET A 1 18.54 20.58 8.88
N PRO A 2 18.35 20.26 7.58
CA PRO A 2 17.01 20.12 7.01
C PRO A 2 16.25 19.02 7.76
N SER A 3 14.93 19.16 7.85
CA SER A 3 14.07 18.11 8.40
C SER A 3 14.00 16.91 7.45
N LEU A 4 13.70 15.73 7.98
CA LEU A 4 13.55 14.48 7.21
C LEU A 4 12.54 14.64 6.06
N LEU A 5 11.45 15.38 6.29
CA LEU A 5 10.48 15.74 5.25
C LEU A 5 11.08 16.62 4.15
N GLU A 6 11.90 17.63 4.47
CA GLU A 6 12.57 18.46 3.45
C GLU A 6 13.58 17.66 2.61
N ARG A 7 14.16 16.59 3.18
CA ARG A 7 15.06 15.65 2.49
C ARG A 7 14.33 14.59 1.65
N LEU A 8 13.06 14.32 1.95
CA LEU A 8 12.23 13.41 1.16
C LEU A 8 11.44 14.13 0.07
N LEU A 9 11.21 15.44 0.23
CA LEU A 9 10.43 16.30 -0.68
C LEU A 9 11.29 17.14 -1.65
N GLY A 10 12.60 16.90 -1.74
CA GLY A 10 13.46 17.47 -2.78
C GLY A 10 13.76 18.97 -2.66
N ALA A 11 13.77 19.55 -1.45
CA ALA A 11 14.13 20.96 -1.28
C ALA A 11 15.66 21.16 -1.17
N ASP A 12 16.29 21.52 -2.31
CA ASP A 12 17.57 22.24 -2.44
C ASP A 12 18.83 21.69 -1.70
N THR A 13 19.17 20.41 -1.86
CA THR A 13 20.59 19.96 -1.70
C THR A 13 20.94 18.78 -2.64
N PRO A 14 22.09 18.81 -3.35
CA PRO A 14 22.36 17.95 -4.51
C PRO A 14 23.12 16.64 -4.17
N ASP A 15 22.88 16.06 -3.00
CA ASP A 15 23.38 14.72 -2.66
C ASP A 15 22.19 13.77 -2.49
N GLU A 16 21.86 13.06 -3.57
CA GLU A 16 21.21 11.73 -3.58
C GLU A 16 19.97 11.57 -2.65
N GLN A 17 18.96 12.42 -2.85
CA GLN A 17 17.65 12.27 -2.19
C GLN A 17 16.79 11.28 -3.00
N VAL A 18 16.24 10.27 -2.34
CA VAL A 18 15.30 9.32 -2.95
C VAL A 18 13.97 10.04 -3.16
N ASP A 19 13.65 10.38 -4.42
CA ASP A 19 12.36 10.94 -4.81
C ASP A 19 11.22 9.91 -4.66
N LEU A 20 10.63 9.84 -3.46
CA LEU A 20 9.54 8.91 -3.16
C LEU A 20 8.21 9.35 -3.79
N GLU A 21 8.03 10.65 -4.05
CA GLU A 21 6.82 11.20 -4.68
C GLU A 21 6.72 10.71 -6.14
N SER A 22 7.77 10.89 -6.95
CA SER A 22 7.76 10.44 -8.33
C SER A 22 7.59 8.91 -8.45
N ARG A 23 8.15 8.15 -7.52
CA ARG A 23 7.98 6.69 -7.47
C ARG A 23 6.55 6.29 -7.16
N GLN A 24 5.93 6.95 -6.18
CA GLN A 24 4.52 6.73 -5.84
C GLN A 24 3.61 7.09 -7.02
N GLU A 25 3.82 8.23 -7.69
CA GLU A 25 3.05 8.62 -8.88
C GLU A 25 3.20 7.59 -10.02
N THR A 26 4.41 7.09 -10.24
CA THR A 26 4.68 6.06 -11.27
C THR A 26 3.96 4.75 -10.95
N ALA A 27 4.02 4.29 -9.70
CA ALA A 27 3.33 3.09 -9.25
C ALA A 27 1.80 3.25 -9.27
N ASP A 28 1.30 4.44 -8.94
CA ASP A 28 -0.12 4.81 -8.96
C ASP A 28 -0.68 4.79 -10.39
N GLU A 29 0.04 5.38 -11.36
CA GLU A 29 -0.34 5.31 -12.78
C GLU A 29 -0.34 3.87 -13.28
N ALA A 30 0.70 3.09 -12.97
CA ALA A 30 0.80 1.69 -13.39
C ALA A 30 -0.35 0.83 -12.83
N LEU A 31 -0.69 1.00 -11.55
CA LEU A 31 -1.77 0.26 -10.92
C LEU A 31 -3.13 0.60 -11.55
N ARG A 32 -3.45 1.89 -11.70
CA ARG A 32 -4.72 2.31 -12.32
C ARG A 32 -4.85 1.79 -13.74
N ASP A 33 -3.80 1.92 -14.54
CA ASP A 33 -3.78 1.42 -15.92
C ASP A 33 -4.00 -0.10 -16.00
N ALA A 34 -3.45 -0.87 -15.05
CA ALA A 34 -3.61 -2.31 -15.00
C ALA A 34 -5.04 -2.70 -14.64
N VAL A 35 -5.59 -2.08 -13.59
CA VAL A 35 -6.94 -2.31 -13.09
C VAL A 35 -8.00 -1.95 -14.14
N ASP A 36 -7.87 -0.78 -14.77
CA ASP A 36 -8.78 -0.31 -15.83
C ASP A 36 -8.75 -1.23 -17.05
N ARG A 37 -7.56 -1.69 -17.44
CA ARG A 37 -7.38 -2.58 -18.59
C ARG A 37 -7.98 -3.96 -18.37
N ALA A 38 -7.87 -4.50 -17.16
CA ALA A 38 -8.48 -5.76 -16.77
C ALA A 38 -10.00 -5.63 -16.55
N GLY A 39 -10.48 -4.42 -16.23
CA GLY A 39 -11.89 -4.12 -16.03
C GLY A 39 -12.43 -4.67 -14.72
N TYR A 40 -11.62 -4.66 -13.66
CA TYR A 40 -12.07 -5.11 -12.34
C TYR A 40 -13.20 -4.21 -11.80
N PRO A 41 -14.18 -4.79 -11.08
CA PRO A 41 -15.30 -4.04 -10.53
C PRO A 41 -14.93 -3.36 -9.21
N VAL A 42 -14.02 -2.39 -9.25
CA VAL A 42 -13.64 -1.54 -8.11
C VAL A 42 -14.10 -0.11 -8.37
N GLU A 43 -14.46 0.63 -7.32
CA GLU A 43 -14.88 2.02 -7.43
C GLU A 43 -13.70 2.97 -7.60
N ASP A 44 -12.60 2.69 -6.91
CA ASP A 44 -11.36 3.45 -7.00
C ASP A 44 -10.15 2.58 -6.62
N CYS A 45 -8.97 2.95 -7.12
CA CYS A 45 -7.71 2.35 -6.74
C CYS A 45 -6.52 3.31 -6.90
N GLY A 46 -5.45 3.01 -6.17
CA GLY A 46 -4.19 3.73 -6.33
C GLY A 46 -3.13 3.38 -5.28
N ILE A 47 -1.93 3.91 -5.50
CA ILE A 47 -0.88 3.91 -4.49
C ILE A 47 -1.05 5.18 -3.68
N THR A 48 -1.74 5.08 -2.53
CA THR A 48 -2.22 6.26 -1.81
C THR A 48 -1.18 6.88 -0.88
N ALA A 49 -0.15 6.11 -0.50
CA ALA A 49 0.88 6.59 0.42
C ALA A 49 2.18 5.79 0.29
N VAL A 50 3.27 6.43 0.69
CA VAL A 50 4.54 5.77 1.01
C VAL A 50 4.91 6.17 2.44
N ALA A 51 4.81 5.24 3.37
CA ALA A 51 5.19 5.47 4.76
C ALA A 51 6.69 5.19 4.93
N VAL A 52 7.46 6.18 5.35
CA VAL A 52 8.83 5.99 5.83
C VAL A 52 8.75 5.59 7.29
N VAL A 53 9.15 4.36 7.61
CA VAL A 53 8.93 3.74 8.93
C VAL A 53 10.22 3.57 9.73
N ASN A 54 11.39 3.73 9.10
CA ASN A 54 12.68 3.70 9.76
C ASN A 54 13.76 4.31 8.85
N GLU A 55 14.98 4.46 9.37
CA GLU A 55 16.18 4.79 8.61
C GLU A 55 17.24 3.70 8.76
N GLY A 56 17.92 3.38 7.66
CA GLY A 56 19.08 2.50 7.63
C GLY A 56 20.30 3.14 8.31
N PRO A 57 21.39 2.36 8.50
CA PRO A 57 22.60 2.83 9.18
C PRO A 57 23.27 4.03 8.48
N ASP A 58 23.08 4.16 7.17
CA ASP A 58 23.61 5.25 6.35
C ASP A 58 22.57 6.37 6.08
N GLY A 59 21.41 6.33 6.76
CA GLY A 59 20.33 7.31 6.63
C GLY A 59 19.42 7.07 5.42
N GLU A 60 19.41 5.85 4.88
CA GLU A 60 18.53 5.45 3.78
C GLU A 60 17.12 5.17 4.30
N PRO A 61 16.05 5.64 3.63
CA PRO A 61 14.70 5.46 4.12
C PRO A 61 14.27 4.00 4.01
N VAL A 62 13.68 3.47 5.08
CA VAL A 62 12.96 2.19 5.07
C VAL A 62 11.48 2.50 4.90
N VAL A 63 10.87 2.01 3.83
CA VAL A 63 9.53 2.43 3.40
C VAL A 63 8.51 1.29 3.36
N VAL A 64 7.24 1.66 3.40
CA VAL A 64 6.07 0.81 3.18
C VAL A 64 5.17 1.51 2.15
N PRO A 65 5.19 1.08 0.88
CA PRO A 65 4.21 1.52 -0.10
C PRO A 65 2.83 0.96 0.24
N VAL A 66 1.80 1.79 0.11
CA VAL A 66 0.41 1.44 0.44
C VAL A 66 -0.46 1.54 -0.82
N ALA A 67 -0.92 0.40 -1.31
CA ALA A 67 -1.99 0.34 -2.31
C ALA A 67 -3.34 0.31 -1.62
N ARG A 68 -4.33 0.98 -2.19
CA ARG A 68 -5.72 0.94 -1.70
C ARG A 68 -6.68 0.66 -2.84
N PHE A 69 -7.68 -0.16 -2.54
CA PHE A 69 -8.82 -0.46 -3.41
C PHE A 69 -10.13 -0.19 -2.66
N SER A 70 -11.03 0.57 -3.29
CA SER A 70 -12.40 0.74 -2.83
C SER A 70 -13.29 -0.24 -3.59
N LEU A 71 -13.87 -1.22 -2.89
CA LEU A 71 -14.65 -2.31 -3.51
C LEU A 71 -16.13 -1.99 -3.69
N GLY A 72 -16.66 -0.99 -2.97
CA GLY A 72 -18.07 -0.64 -3.01
C GLY A 72 -18.69 -0.49 -1.63
N GLU A 73 -19.51 0.54 -1.45
CA GLU A 73 -20.34 0.73 -0.25
C GLU A 73 -21.29 -0.45 0.02
N HIS A 74 -21.74 -1.15 -1.04
CA HIS A 74 -22.67 -2.29 -0.95
C HIS A 74 -22.01 -3.67 -0.85
N VAL A 75 -20.69 -3.73 -0.70
CA VAL A 75 -19.96 -4.99 -0.58
C VAL A 75 -19.80 -5.33 0.90
N GLU A 76 -20.68 -6.16 1.46
CA GLU A 76 -20.59 -6.60 2.86
C GLU A 76 -19.45 -7.61 3.08
N GLU A 77 -19.24 -8.52 2.12
CA GLU A 77 -18.17 -9.52 2.16
C GLU A 77 -17.44 -9.56 0.80
N PRO A 78 -16.17 -9.11 0.74
CA PRO A 78 -15.39 -9.13 -0.49
C PRO A 78 -15.18 -10.53 -1.04
N ASP A 79 -15.33 -10.68 -2.36
CA ASP A 79 -14.89 -11.90 -3.05
C ASP A 79 -13.38 -12.05 -2.89
N ARG A 80 -12.96 -13.13 -2.21
CA ARG A 80 -11.56 -13.39 -1.91
C ARG A 80 -10.74 -13.61 -3.18
N ASP A 81 -11.33 -14.16 -4.24
CA ASP A 81 -10.59 -14.38 -5.48
C ASP A 81 -10.30 -13.05 -6.17
N LEU A 82 -11.28 -12.13 -6.21
CA LEU A 82 -11.08 -10.75 -6.68
C LEU A 82 -10.03 -10.00 -5.84
N VAL A 83 -10.10 -10.11 -4.51
CA VAL A 83 -9.11 -9.49 -3.61
C VAL A 83 -7.70 -9.93 -4.01
N TRP A 84 -7.48 -11.22 -4.21
CA TRP A 84 -6.16 -11.74 -4.57
C TRP A 84 -5.72 -11.37 -5.99
N ASP A 85 -6.63 -11.29 -6.95
CA ASP A 85 -6.32 -10.74 -8.27
C ASP A 85 -5.81 -9.29 -8.16
N LEU A 86 -6.49 -8.44 -7.37
CA LEU A 86 -6.07 -7.06 -7.11
C LEU A 86 -4.75 -6.97 -6.35
N VAL A 87 -4.48 -7.88 -5.41
CA VAL A 87 -3.17 -7.99 -4.74
C VAL A 87 -2.06 -8.26 -5.77
N GLY A 88 -2.32 -9.12 -6.76
CA GLY A 88 -1.39 -9.39 -7.85
C GLY A 88 -1.06 -8.13 -8.66
N GLU A 89 -2.09 -7.39 -9.08
CA GLU A 89 -1.90 -6.12 -9.81
C GLU A 89 -1.10 -5.10 -8.99
N ALA A 90 -1.37 -4.99 -7.69
CA ALA A 90 -0.62 -4.11 -6.79
C ALA A 90 0.85 -4.56 -6.65
N ALA A 91 1.11 -5.85 -6.50
CA ALA A 91 2.46 -6.38 -6.40
C ALA A 91 3.29 -6.08 -7.66
N ASP A 92 2.70 -6.26 -8.84
CA ASP A 92 3.36 -5.95 -10.12
C ASP A 92 3.58 -4.45 -10.31
N ALA A 93 2.60 -3.61 -9.98
CA ALA A 93 2.69 -2.16 -10.18
C ALA A 93 3.72 -1.47 -9.25
N ILE A 94 3.89 -1.97 -8.02
CA ILE A 94 4.74 -1.33 -7.02
C ILE A 94 6.20 -1.79 -7.11
N ARG A 95 6.48 -2.98 -7.64
CA ARG A 95 7.83 -3.55 -7.59
C ARG A 95 8.87 -2.65 -8.26
N ASP A 96 8.71 -2.36 -9.55
CA ASP A 96 9.73 -1.66 -10.34
C ASP A 96 9.99 -0.23 -9.82
N PRO A 97 8.98 0.59 -9.47
CA PRO A 97 9.22 1.94 -8.93
C PRO A 97 10.00 1.97 -7.60
N PHE A 98 9.98 0.86 -6.84
CA PHE A 98 10.61 0.78 -5.51
C PHE A 98 11.81 -0.18 -5.44
N GLU A 99 12.32 -0.68 -6.57
CA GLU A 99 13.40 -1.68 -6.60
C GLU A 99 14.72 -1.21 -5.94
N ASP A 100 14.99 0.11 -6.00
CA ASP A 100 16.20 0.74 -5.46
C ASP A 100 15.98 1.37 -4.06
N VAL A 101 14.92 1.00 -3.35
CA VAL A 101 14.60 1.53 -2.02
C VAL A 101 14.42 0.37 -1.03
N PHE A 102 14.80 0.58 0.23
CA PHE A 102 14.56 -0.42 1.27
C PHE A 102 13.08 -0.48 1.62
N VAL A 103 12.35 -1.40 0.99
CA VAL A 103 10.97 -1.70 1.35
C VAL A 103 10.95 -2.68 2.52
N ARG A 104 10.25 -2.34 3.60
CA ARG A 104 10.03 -3.26 4.74
C ARG A 104 9.04 -4.35 4.37
N HIS A 105 7.91 -3.94 3.80
CA HIS A 105 6.83 -4.77 3.28
C HIS A 105 5.92 -3.89 2.42
N TYR A 106 5.02 -4.52 1.66
CA TYR A 106 3.98 -3.83 0.91
C TYR A 106 2.64 -4.01 1.63
N ASP A 107 1.86 -2.93 1.74
CA ASP A 107 0.55 -2.93 2.37
C ASP A 107 -0.53 -2.72 1.30
N VAL A 108 -1.43 -3.70 1.14
CA VAL A 108 -2.55 -3.63 0.20
C VAL A 108 -3.86 -3.58 0.98
N GLN A 109 -4.52 -2.43 0.96
CA GLN A 109 -5.72 -2.15 1.75
C GLN A 109 -6.97 -2.21 0.89
N PHE A 110 -8.03 -2.75 1.47
CA PHE A 110 -9.34 -2.88 0.86
C PHE A 110 -10.36 -2.19 1.73
N THR A 111 -11.21 -1.37 1.12
CA THR A 111 -12.35 -0.76 1.80
C THR A 111 -13.67 -1.12 1.15
N PHE A 112 -14.67 -1.40 1.99
CA PHE A 112 -15.96 -1.96 1.60
C PHE A 112 -17.01 -1.71 2.72
N ASP A 113 -18.27 -2.06 2.49
CA ASP A 113 -19.36 -1.97 3.47
C ASP A 113 -19.45 -0.63 4.22
N GLY A 114 -19.74 0.45 3.48
CA GLY A 114 -19.65 1.81 4.00
C GLY A 114 -20.67 2.74 3.36
N ASP A 115 -21.90 2.74 3.86
CA ASP A 115 -22.93 3.68 3.39
C ASP A 115 -22.67 5.08 3.99
N GLU A 116 -22.61 6.12 3.13
CA GLU A 116 -22.18 7.52 3.40
C GLU A 116 -22.86 8.25 4.59
N LEU A 117 -23.82 7.63 5.29
CA LEU A 117 -24.68 8.30 6.26
C LEU A 117 -24.60 7.76 7.69
N PHE A 118 -24.29 6.48 7.94
CA PHE A 118 -24.36 5.90 9.30
C PHE A 118 -23.44 4.70 9.58
N GLU A 119 -22.95 4.01 8.55
CA GLU A 119 -22.12 2.81 8.71
C GLU A 119 -20.66 3.15 8.42
N ALA A 120 -19.77 2.71 9.31
CA ALA A 120 -18.35 2.95 9.14
C ALA A 120 -17.82 1.94 8.13
N GLU A 121 -17.21 2.46 7.06
CA GLU A 121 -16.51 1.66 6.04
C GLU A 121 -15.60 0.62 6.71
N GLU A 122 -15.81 -0.65 6.37
CA GLU A 122 -14.90 -1.73 6.76
C GLU A 122 -13.58 -1.60 6.01
N CYS A 123 -12.47 -1.85 6.71
CA CYS A 123 -11.15 -1.86 6.12
C CYS A 123 -10.37 -3.09 6.55
N ARG A 124 -9.73 -3.73 5.58
CA ARG A 124 -8.88 -4.91 5.75
C ARG A 124 -7.65 -4.80 4.88
N ARG A 125 -6.60 -5.55 5.21
CA ARG A 125 -5.36 -5.51 4.43
C ARG A 125 -4.70 -6.86 4.21
N VAL A 126 -3.86 -6.90 3.19
CA VAL A 126 -2.90 -7.96 2.90
C VAL A 126 -1.50 -7.35 2.99
N LEU A 127 -0.61 -7.97 3.77
CA LEU A 127 0.80 -7.58 3.82
C LEU A 127 1.65 -8.57 3.02
N LEU A 128 2.47 -8.05 2.12
CA LEU A 128 3.40 -8.86 1.32
C LEU A 128 4.84 -8.55 1.73
N THR A 129 5.64 -9.60 1.92
CA THR A 129 7.09 -9.47 2.06
C THR A 129 7.74 -9.19 0.70
N THR A 130 8.89 -8.53 0.68
CA THR A 130 9.66 -8.29 -0.55
C THR A 130 10.02 -9.57 -1.29
N ASP A 131 10.43 -10.63 -0.59
CA ASP A 131 10.74 -11.94 -1.19
C ASP A 131 9.56 -12.55 -1.97
N LEU A 132 8.33 -12.34 -1.51
CA LEU A 132 7.12 -12.85 -2.17
C LEU A 132 6.78 -12.04 -3.42
N VAL A 133 6.90 -10.71 -3.35
CA VAL A 133 6.69 -9.83 -4.52
C VAL A 133 7.75 -10.08 -5.59
N ASP A 134 9.03 -10.20 -5.20
CA ASP A 134 10.10 -10.52 -6.14
C ASP A 134 9.90 -11.88 -6.78
N ARG A 135 9.49 -12.89 -6.01
CA ARG A 135 9.21 -14.20 -6.56
C ARG A 135 8.03 -14.17 -7.52
N PHE A 136 6.96 -13.47 -7.19
CA PHE A 136 5.78 -13.32 -8.05
C PHE A 136 6.14 -12.68 -9.40
N ALA A 137 6.95 -11.62 -9.39
CA ALA A 137 7.36 -10.95 -10.62
C ALA A 137 8.39 -11.74 -11.46
N THR A 138 9.24 -12.55 -10.84
CA THR A 138 10.39 -13.18 -11.53
C THR A 138 10.18 -14.64 -11.90
N ASP A 139 9.34 -15.38 -11.17
CA ASP A 139 9.02 -16.78 -11.45
C ASP A 139 7.70 -16.87 -12.22
N ALA A 140 7.78 -17.01 -13.55
CA ALA A 140 6.60 -17.14 -14.40
C ALA A 140 5.72 -18.37 -14.10
N GLY A 141 6.20 -19.32 -13.27
CA GLY A 141 5.42 -20.44 -12.77
C GLY A 141 4.70 -20.16 -11.44
N PHE A 142 4.97 -19.01 -10.80
CA PHE A 142 4.41 -18.62 -9.51
C PHE A 142 3.20 -17.69 -9.73
N SER A 143 2.01 -18.26 -9.66
CA SER A 143 0.75 -17.56 -9.93
C SER A 143 0.23 -16.77 -8.72
N VAL A 144 -0.82 -15.97 -8.91
CA VAL A 144 -1.55 -15.31 -7.81
C VAL A 144 -2.07 -16.32 -6.79
N ALA A 145 -2.51 -17.50 -7.25
CA ALA A 145 -2.93 -18.57 -6.34
C ALA A 145 -1.77 -19.12 -5.50
N ASP A 146 -0.56 -19.20 -6.07
CA ASP A 146 0.64 -19.60 -5.34
C ASP A 146 1.08 -18.50 -4.35
N LEU A 147 0.97 -17.23 -4.74
CA LEU A 147 1.20 -16.08 -3.85
C LEU A 147 0.26 -16.10 -2.65
N ARG A 148 -1.04 -16.26 -2.89
CA ARG A 148 -2.06 -16.42 -1.86
C ARG A 148 -1.70 -17.56 -0.90
N ALA A 149 -1.43 -18.74 -1.44
CA ALA A 149 -1.11 -19.91 -0.63
C ALA A 149 0.17 -19.72 0.19
N ALA A 150 1.17 -19.02 -0.36
CA ALA A 150 2.40 -18.71 0.34
C ALA A 150 2.20 -17.71 1.48
N VAL A 151 1.40 -16.66 1.27
CA VAL A 151 1.03 -15.69 2.30
C VAL A 151 0.22 -16.37 3.41
N GLU A 152 -0.85 -17.09 3.06
CA GLU A 152 -1.71 -17.79 4.04
C GLU A 152 -0.93 -18.84 4.86
N ALA A 153 0.09 -19.48 4.29
CA ALA A 153 0.93 -20.44 4.99
C ALA A 153 1.97 -19.81 5.92
N ALA A 154 2.35 -18.56 5.65
CA ALA A 154 3.37 -17.82 6.39
C ALA A 154 2.78 -16.79 7.38
N ASP A 155 1.50 -16.47 7.25
CA ASP A 155 0.72 -15.67 8.20
C ASP A 155 0.76 -16.32 9.59
N ASP A 156 1.33 -15.61 10.55
CA ASP A 156 1.53 -16.08 11.93
C ASP A 156 0.47 -15.56 12.91
N ILE A 157 -0.61 -14.95 12.39
CA ILE A 157 -1.72 -14.33 13.13
C ILE A 157 -1.34 -12.97 13.76
N ASP A 158 -0.07 -12.56 13.70
CA ASP A 158 0.36 -11.23 14.13
C ASP A 158 0.22 -10.24 12.98
N ASP A 159 -0.87 -9.47 12.99
CA ASP A 159 -1.16 -8.46 11.98
C ASP A 159 -0.06 -7.39 11.87
N GLU A 160 0.87 -7.26 12.83
CA GLU A 160 1.98 -6.31 12.79
C GLU A 160 3.18 -6.79 11.94
N VAL A 161 3.26 -8.10 11.64
CA VAL A 161 4.42 -8.73 10.99
C VAL A 161 4.02 -9.34 9.65
N ALA A 162 4.58 -8.81 8.56
CA ALA A 162 4.35 -9.39 7.24
C ALA A 162 4.96 -10.81 7.13
N PRO A 163 4.31 -11.74 6.40
CA PRO A 163 3.11 -11.52 5.58
C PRO A 163 1.80 -11.72 6.37
N VAL A 164 0.74 -11.02 5.93
CA VAL A 164 -0.60 -11.09 6.55
C VAL A 164 -1.62 -11.31 5.44
N ALA A 165 -2.47 -12.34 5.56
CA ALA A 165 -3.42 -12.72 4.52
C ALA A 165 -4.73 -11.92 4.59
N TRP A 166 -5.13 -11.48 5.78
CA TRP A 166 -6.30 -10.65 6.01
C TRP A 166 -6.30 -10.04 7.41
N GLY A 167 -5.67 -8.88 7.57
CA GLY A 167 -5.47 -8.24 8.86
C GLY A 167 -6.29 -6.97 9.06
N GLU A 168 -6.22 -6.45 10.27
CA GLU A 168 -6.65 -5.09 10.61
C GLU A 168 -5.72 -4.04 9.97
N PRO A 169 -6.25 -2.88 9.53
CA PRO A 169 -5.45 -1.82 8.94
C PRO A 169 -4.57 -1.12 9.98
N VAL A 170 -3.43 -0.57 9.53
CA VAL A 170 -2.56 0.27 10.36
C VAL A 170 -2.56 1.72 9.87
N ASP A 171 -2.63 2.64 10.83
CA ASP A 171 -2.43 4.06 10.61
C ASP A 171 -0.94 4.41 10.75
N TYR A 172 -0.24 4.48 9.63
CA TYR A 172 1.17 4.88 9.60
C TYR A 172 1.40 6.33 10.03
N SER A 173 0.38 7.20 10.02
CA SER A 173 0.54 8.60 10.43
C SER A 173 0.68 8.79 11.95
N ARG A 174 0.36 7.76 12.74
CA ARG A 174 0.42 7.78 14.21
C ARG A 174 1.64 7.09 14.81
N SER A 175 2.51 6.49 13.98
CA SER A 175 3.73 5.85 14.47
C SER A 175 4.77 6.93 14.81
N ASP A 176 5.39 6.84 15.99
CA ASP A 176 6.27 7.88 16.58
C ASP A 176 7.47 8.29 15.69
N ASP A 177 7.85 7.44 14.73
CA ASP A 177 9.00 7.64 13.82
C ASP A 177 8.59 7.72 12.33
N ALA A 178 7.29 7.77 12.02
CA ALA A 178 6.82 7.66 10.64
C ALA A 178 6.62 9.03 9.95
N ALA A 179 7.10 9.13 8.71
CA ALA A 179 6.78 10.22 7.79
C ALA A 179 6.00 9.65 6.59
N VAL A 180 4.88 10.26 6.22
CA VAL A 180 4.04 9.77 5.11
C VAL A 180 4.15 10.71 3.92
N VAL A 181 4.55 10.18 2.77
CA VAL A 181 4.57 10.89 1.48
C VAL A 181 3.28 10.57 0.72
N VAL A 182 2.62 11.61 0.21
CA VAL A 182 1.39 11.54 -0.59
C VAL A 182 1.56 12.51 -1.77
N GLY A 183 1.71 11.99 -2.99
CA GLY A 183 1.85 12.81 -4.20
C GLY A 183 0.51 13.26 -4.79
N GLY A 184 0.46 14.51 -5.29
CA GLY A 184 -0.63 15.03 -6.14
C GLY A 184 -1.85 15.67 -5.44
N THR A 185 -2.38 16.74 -6.04
CA THR A 185 -3.46 17.60 -5.51
C THR A 185 -4.84 16.96 -5.35
N ALA A 186 -5.07 15.78 -5.93
CA ALA A 186 -6.28 14.97 -5.72
C ALA A 186 -6.12 13.98 -4.55
N ALA A 187 -4.90 13.50 -4.31
CA ALA A 187 -4.59 12.59 -3.21
C ALA A 187 -4.58 13.29 -1.84
N ALA A 188 -4.37 14.61 -1.77
CA ALA A 188 -4.46 15.34 -0.49
C ALA A 188 -5.87 15.35 0.12
N ALA A 189 -6.92 15.34 -0.72
CA ALA A 189 -8.31 15.25 -0.26
C ALA A 189 -8.70 13.81 0.09
N ALA A 190 -8.21 12.83 -0.69
CA ALA A 190 -8.31 11.42 -0.37
C ALA A 190 -7.56 11.11 0.93
N ALA A 191 -6.25 11.32 1.04
CA ALA A 191 -5.44 11.06 2.23
C ALA A 191 -5.95 11.73 3.52
N SER A 192 -6.52 12.95 3.47
CA SER A 192 -7.12 13.59 4.66
C SER A 192 -8.45 12.95 5.11
N ALA A 193 -9.21 12.35 4.19
CA ALA A 193 -10.38 11.54 4.50
C ALA A 193 -10.03 10.06 4.78
N SER A 194 -9.00 9.55 4.10
CA SER A 194 -8.61 8.15 4.02
C SER A 194 -7.70 7.71 5.16
N ALA A 195 -6.76 8.53 5.64
CA ALA A 195 -6.01 8.23 6.88
C ALA A 195 -6.93 8.33 8.12
N ALA A 196 -8.00 9.13 8.04
CA ALA A 196 -9.02 9.21 9.09
C ALA A 196 -10.05 8.05 9.04
N SER A 197 -10.36 7.51 7.85
CA SER A 197 -11.38 6.45 7.70
C SER A 197 -10.91 5.07 8.18
N CYS A 198 -9.69 4.60 7.88
CA CYS A 198 -9.29 3.24 8.28
C CYS A 198 -8.86 3.11 9.75
N ALA A 199 -8.55 4.23 10.43
CA ALA A 199 -8.03 4.24 11.80
C ALA A 199 -9.11 4.60 12.86
N GLY A 200 -10.36 4.82 12.44
CA GLY A 200 -11.38 5.52 13.23
C GLY A 200 -12.52 4.68 13.82
N ALA A 201 -12.73 3.44 13.38
CA ALA A 201 -13.93 2.67 13.76
C ALA A 201 -13.64 1.63 14.85
N GLY A 202 -13.14 2.08 16.01
CA GLY A 202 -12.91 1.21 17.17
C GLY A 202 -12.98 1.98 18.48
N ALA A 203 -14.19 2.31 18.92
CA ALA A 203 -14.48 2.77 20.29
C ALA A 203 -15.83 2.23 20.78
#